data_AF-A0AB33JW13-F1
#
_entry.id   AF-A0AB33JW13-F1
#
_cell.length_a   1.000
_cell.length_b   1.000
_cell.length_c   1.000
_cell.angle_alpha   90.00
_cell.angle_beta   90.00
_cell.angle_gamma   90.00
#
_symmetry.space_group_name_H-M   'P 1'
#
loop_
_entity.id
_entity.type
_entity.pdbx_description
1 polymer ?
#
loop_
_entity_poly.entity_id
_entity_poly.type
_entity_poly.pdbx_seq_one_letter_code
_entity_poly.pdbx_strand_id
1 'polypeptide(L)'
;MRLVFRCQECELHYLPPEELQYGDGSPASPVWCSACQARMAACGIAEPPAAAAVALLAARAAAAAVELAAPRQLRPARAVRSARSGPGTRSRLR
;
A
#
# COMPACT_ATOMS: atom_id res chain seq x y z
N MET A 1 -1.46 0.56 -1.13
CA MET A 1 -0.21 1.35 -1.26
C MET A 1 0.76 0.58 -2.13
N ARG A 2 1.51 1.25 -3.01
CA ARG A 2 2.55 0.61 -3.81
C ARG A 2 3.91 0.80 -3.13
N LEU A 3 4.60 -0.31 -2.87
CA LEU A 3 5.93 -0.30 -2.26
C LEU A 3 6.99 -0.14 -3.35
N VAL A 4 7.91 0.80 -3.15
CA VAL A 4 9.05 1.02 -4.04
C VAL A 4 10.28 0.39 -3.39
N PHE A 5 10.94 -0.49 -4.12
CA PHE A 5 12.16 -1.16 -3.67
C PHE A 5 13.37 -0.57 -4.41
N ARG A 6 14.55 -0.64 -3.79
CA ARG A 6 15.82 -0.26 -4.40
C ARG A 6 16.64 -1.51 -4.64
N CYS A 7 17.16 -1.68 -5.85
CA CYS A 7 17.97 -2.82 -6.20
C CYS A 7 19.33 -2.73 -5.51
N GLN A 8 19.77 -3.78 -4.84
CA GLN A 8 21.09 -3.81 -4.18
C GLN A 8 22.27 -3.89 -5.16
N GLU A 9 22.01 -4.18 -6.43
CA GLU A 9 23.05 -4.37 -7.45
C GLU A 9 23.24 -3.14 -8.35
N CYS A 10 22.15 -2.59 -8.87
CA CYS A 10 22.19 -1.44 -9.78
C CYS A 10 21.58 -0.16 -9.20
N GLU A 11 21.11 -0.20 -7.95
CA GLU A 11 20.52 0.92 -7.22
C GLU A 11 19.25 1.53 -7.82
N LEU A 12 18.74 0.97 -8.92
CA LEU A 12 17.49 1.38 -9.53
C LEU A 12 16.32 1.12 -8.59
N HIS A 13 15.38 2.07 -8.58
CA HIS A 13 14.12 1.90 -7.89
C HIS A 13 13.14 1.15 -8.81
N TYR A 14 12.45 0.17 -8.27
CA TYR A 14 11.50 -0.65 -9.01
C TYR A 14 10.29 -0.99 -8.13
N LEU A 15 9.17 -1.29 -8.78
CA LEU A 15 7.98 -1.80 -8.12
C LEU A 15 7.82 -3.27 -8.49
N PRO A 16 8.10 -4.21 -7.57
CA PRO A 16 7.67 -5.58 -7.77
C PRO A 16 6.13 -5.65 -7.76
N PRO A 17 5.55 -6.69 -8.40
CA PRO A 17 4.12 -7.00 -8.30
C PRO A 17 3.67 -7.16 -6.84
N GLU A 18 2.38 -6.92 -6.56
CA GLU A 18 1.84 -6.94 -5.19
C GLU A 18 2.02 -8.29 -4.50
N GLU A 19 1.92 -9.39 -5.27
CA GLU A 19 2.10 -10.76 -4.78
C GLU A 19 3.57 -11.23 -4.84
N LEU A 20 4.51 -10.35 -5.22
CA LEU A 20 5.90 -10.69 -5.56
C LEU A 20 5.99 -11.84 -6.56
N GLN A 21 5.11 -11.83 -7.56
CA GLN A 21 5.09 -12.78 -8.66
C GLN A 21 4.85 -12.00 -9.95
N TYR A 22 5.71 -12.21 -10.95
CA TYR A 22 5.51 -11.65 -12.27
C TYR A 22 4.39 -12.41 -13.01
N GLY A 23 3.85 -11.83 -14.08
CA GLY A 23 2.73 -12.42 -14.83
C GLY A 23 3.05 -13.74 -15.53
N ASP A 24 4.32 -14.11 -15.62
CA ASP A 24 4.82 -15.40 -16.10
C ASP A 24 4.95 -16.46 -14.97
N GLY A 25 4.56 -16.12 -13.73
CA GLY A 25 4.66 -16.97 -12.56
C GLY A 25 6.05 -17.00 -11.92
N SER A 26 7.03 -16.25 -12.44
CA SER A 26 8.34 -16.16 -11.82
C SER A 26 8.28 -15.31 -10.53
N PRO A 27 8.98 -15.72 -9.44
CA PRO A 27 8.97 -14.95 -8.21
C PRO A 27 9.71 -13.63 -8.42
N ALA A 28 9.09 -12.52 -8.04
CA ALA A 28 9.74 -11.23 -7.99
C ALA A 28 10.58 -11.10 -6.73
N SER A 29 11.71 -10.42 -6.88
CA SER A 29 12.65 -10.19 -5.80
C SER A 29 12.39 -8.86 -5.08
N PRO A 30 12.46 -8.82 -3.74
CA PRO A 30 12.54 -7.57 -2.97
C PRO A 30 13.99 -7.04 -2.84
N VAL A 31 14.99 -7.76 -3.38
CA VAL A 31 16.43 -7.43 -3.28
C VAL A 31 16.98 -6.89 -4.60
N TRP A 32 16.54 -7.47 -5.72
CA TRP A 32 17.02 -7.19 -7.07
C TRP A 32 15.88 -6.82 -8.02
N CYS A 33 16.12 -5.86 -8.92
CA CYS A 33 15.21 -5.65 -10.03
C CYS A 33 15.20 -6.88 -10.97
N SER A 34 14.17 -7.03 -11.81
CA SER A 34 14.04 -8.16 -12.74
C SER A 34 15.30 -8.42 -13.58
N ALA A 35 15.95 -7.37 -14.09
CA ALA A 35 17.17 -7.49 -14.87
C ALA A 35 18.35 -8.04 -14.06
N CYS A 36 18.58 -7.53 -12.85
CA CYS A 36 19.65 -8.02 -11.97
C CYS A 36 19.34 -9.41 -11.42
N GLN A 37 18.07 -9.70 -11.12
CA GLN A 37 17.63 -11.02 -10.68
C GLN A 37 17.89 -12.08 -11.78
N ALA A 38 17.52 -11.78 -13.03
CA ALA A 38 17.82 -12.66 -14.16
C ALA A 38 19.33 -12.84 -14.38
N ARG A 39 20.13 -11.77 -14.22
CA ARG A 39 21.59 -11.83 -14.32
C ARG A 39 22.21 -12.72 -13.24
N MET A 40 21.80 -12.55 -11.98
CA MET A 40 22.29 -13.37 -10.87
C MET A 40 21.90 -14.84 -11.05
N ALA A 41 20.66 -15.10 -11.47
CA ALA A 41 20.20 -16.46 -11.77
C ALA A 41 21.02 -17.11 -12.90
N ALA A 42 21.35 -16.37 -13.96
CA ALA A 42 22.22 -16.84 -15.04
C ALA A 42 23.65 -17.15 -14.57
N CYS A 43 24.12 -16.48 -13.51
CA CYS A 43 25.39 -16.78 -12.84
C CYS A 43 25.29 -17.91 -11.79
N GLY A 44 24.12 -18.53 -11.61
CA GLY A 44 23.89 -19.56 -10.59
C GLY A 44 23.82 -19.00 -9.16
N ILE A 45 23.69 -17.68 -9.01
CA ILE A 45 23.60 -17.01 -7.71
C ILE A 45 22.13 -16.91 -7.34
N ALA A 46 21.75 -17.67 -6.31
CA ALA A 46 20.43 -17.57 -5.71
C ALA A 46 20.32 -16.32 -4.84
N GLU A 47 19.11 -15.77 -4.76
CA GLU A 47 18.82 -14.70 -3.82
C GLU A 47 19.00 -15.17 -2.37
N PRO A 48 19.71 -14.42 -1.52
CA PRO A 48 19.86 -14.77 -0.12
C PRO A 48 18.50 -14.69 0.60
N PRO A 49 17.97 -15.80 1.15
CA PRO A 49 16.63 -15.83 1.73
C PRO A 49 16.48 -14.92 2.96
N ALA A 50 17.56 -14.75 3.73
CA ALA A 50 17.59 -13.84 4.86
C ALA A 50 17.46 -12.36 4.41
N ALA A 51 18.14 -11.96 3.33
CA ALA A 51 18.05 -10.61 2.79
C ALA A 51 16.63 -10.32 2.28
N ALA A 52 16.04 -11.30 1.58
CA ALA A 52 14.67 -11.22 1.10
C ALA A 52 13.66 -11.03 2.25
N ALA A 53 13.77 -11.85 3.29
CA ALA A 53 12.90 -11.79 4.47
C ALA A 53 13.01 -10.44 5.19
N VAL A 54 14.22 -9.93 5.38
CA VAL A 54 14.46 -8.62 6.02
C VAL A 54 13.87 -7.48 5.18
N ALA A 55 14.07 -7.49 3.86
CA ALA A 55 13.52 -6.48 2.96
C ALA A 55 11.98 -6.46 3.02
N LEU A 56 11.34 -7.64 3.08
CA LEU A 56 9.88 -7.75 3.20
C LEU A 56 9.36 -7.29 4.56
N LEU A 57 10.03 -7.67 5.65
CA LEU A 57 9.67 -7.22 6.99
C LEU A 57 9.77 -5.69 7.09
N ALA A 58 10.84 -5.10 6.56
CA ALA A 58 11.02 -3.66 6.53
C ALA A 58 9.93 -2.95 5.71
N ALA A 59 9.59 -3.49 4.53
CA ALA A 59 8.54 -2.92 3.69
C ALA A 59 7.16 -2.98 4.36
N ARG A 60 6.83 -4.09 5.03
CA ARG A 60 5.59 -4.24 5.81
C ARG A 60 5.54 -3.30 7.01
N ALA A 61 6.65 -3.15 7.74
CA ALA A 61 6.74 -2.22 8.86
C ALA A 61 6.58 -0.77 8.41
N ALA A 62 7.20 -0.39 7.28
CA ALA A 62 7.04 0.94 6.68
C ALA A 62 5.59 1.20 6.25
N ALA A 63 4.93 0.23 5.59
CA ALA A 63 3.53 0.35 5.22
C ALA A 63 2.62 0.57 6.46
N ALA A 64 2.82 -0.22 7.51
CA ALA A 64 2.06 -0.08 8.76
C ALA A 64 2.30 1.28 9.45
N ALA A 65 3.53 1.79 9.42
CA ALA A 65 3.84 3.10 9.98
C ALA A 65 3.14 4.24 9.23
N VAL A 66 3.04 4.17 7.90
CA VAL A 66 2.32 5.18 7.11
C VAL A 66 0.82 5.16 7.41
N GLU A 67 0.21 3.97 7.57
CA GLU A 67 -1.21 3.84 7.95
C GLU A 67 -1.49 4.46 9.33
N LEU A 68 -0.57 4.32 10.29
CA LEU A 68 -0.68 4.93 11.61
C LEU A 68 -0.48 6.46 11.59
N ALA A 69 0.36 6.95 10.67
CA ALA A 69 0.67 8.37 10.52
C ALA A 69 -0.37 9.12 9.67
N ALA A 70 -1.21 8.42 8.91
CA ALA A 70 -2.29 9.04 8.15
C ALA A 70 -3.21 9.81 9.12
N PRO A 71 -3.40 11.13 8.93
CA PRO A 71 -4.25 11.90 9.81
C PRO A 71 -5.65 11.28 9.75
N ARG A 72 -6.12 10.75 10.90
CA ARG A 72 -7.52 10.39 11.09
C ARG A 72 -8.31 11.62 10.70
N GLN A 73 -8.90 11.61 9.50
CA GLN A 73 -9.87 12.61 9.12
C GLN A 73 -11.04 12.41 10.09
N LEU A 74 -10.98 13.13 11.21
CA LEU A 74 -12.09 13.35 12.11
C LEU A 74 -13.16 14.01 11.27
N ARG A 75 -13.96 13.18 10.60
CA ARG A 75 -15.12 13.64 9.86
C ARG A 75 -15.96 14.39 10.89
N PRO A 76 -16.15 15.71 10.77
CA PRO A 76 -16.94 16.41 11.77
C PRO A 76 -18.30 15.75 11.81
N ALA A 77 -18.71 15.32 13.01
CA ALA A 77 -20.00 14.72 13.24
C ALA A 77 -21.04 15.66 12.62
N ARG A 78 -21.73 15.22 11.56
CA ARG A 78 -22.83 16.00 10.99
C ARG A 78 -23.80 16.24 12.13
N ALA A 79 -23.91 17.50 12.56
CA ALA A 79 -24.89 17.91 13.54
C ALA A 79 -26.25 17.38 13.05
N VAL A 80 -26.83 16.46 13.82
CA VAL A 80 -28.19 16.00 13.60
C VAL A 80 -29.06 17.23 13.78
N ARG A 81 -29.49 17.81 12.66
CA ARG A 81 -30.54 18.83 12.66
C ARG A 81 -31.79 18.15 13.17
N SER A 82 -32.01 18.24 14.49
CA SER A 82 -33.30 18.03 15.13
C SER A 82 -34.26 19.03 14.48
N ALA A 83 -34.91 18.63 13.39
CA ALA A 83 -36.10 19.29 12.88
C ALA A 83 -37.20 19.03 13.92
N ARG A 84 -37.24 19.89 14.94
CA ARG A 84 -38.36 19.93 15.87
C ARG A 84 -39.51 20.60 15.12
N SER A 85 -40.45 19.77 14.73
CA SER A 85 -41.72 20.08 14.10
C SER A 85 -42.37 21.31 14.74
N GLY A 86 -42.46 22.41 13.99
CA GLY A 86 -43.36 23.51 14.34
C GLY A 86 -44.80 23.14 13.96
N PRO A 87 -45.82 23.43 14.79
CA PRO A 87 -47.20 23.15 14.44
C PRO A 87 -47.67 24.12 13.34
N GLY A 88 -47.77 23.62 12.12
CA GLY A 88 -48.36 24.35 10.99
C GLY A 88 -49.88 24.44 11.15
N THR A 89 -50.37 25.60 11.55
CA THR A 89 -51.80 25.95 11.55
C THR A 89 -52.29 26.08 10.10
N ARG A 90 -53.11 25.11 9.66
CA ARG A 90 -53.93 25.21 8.43
C ARG A 90 -55.12 26.13 8.71
N SER A 91 -55.16 27.34 8.17
CA SER A 91 -56.41 28.10 8.01
C SER A 91 -56.98 27.84 6.62
N ARG A 92 -58.26 27.41 6.60
CA ARG A 92 -59.03 27.11 5.39
C ARG A 92 -59.53 28.39 4.75
N LEU A 93 -59.57 28.39 3.41
CA LEU A 93 -60.31 29.32 2.56
C LEU A 93 -61.78 29.46 3.00
N ARG A 94 -62.24 30.71 3.11
CA ARG A 94 -63.59 31.16 2.76
C ARG A 94 -63.51 32.60 2.27
#